data_AF-A0A1H6DK22-F1
#
_entry.id   AF-A0A1H6DK22-F1
#
_cell.length_a   1.000
_cell.length_b   1.000
_cell.length_c   1.000
_cell.angle_alpha   90.00
_cell.angle_beta   90.00
_cell.angle_gamma   90.00
#
_symmetry.space_group_name_H-M   'P 1'
#
loop_
_entity.id
_entity.type
_entity.pdbx_description
1 polymer ?
#
loop_
_entity_poly.entity_id
_entity_poly.type
_entity_poly.pdbx_seq_one_letter_code
_entity_poly.pdbx_strand_id
1 'polypeptide(L)'
;MTSTETRADRFVRELAELKIPDPAAGRAALWLRLGVALMAAGLVLGASAYFMSHGTRDPLVQRDALALALGGVSAAVVGSALFLRYSLTGFLRFWMARQSYDLTQLADRLLERDIRHELNGNDTASR
;
A
#
# COMPACT_ATOMS: atom_id res chain seq x y z
N MET A 1 10.73 24.81 -38.99
CA MET A 1 9.64 24.75 -37.99
C MET A 1 9.93 23.59 -37.04
N THR A 2 10.71 23.85 -36.00
CA THR A 2 11.13 22.87 -35.00
C THR A 2 10.15 22.92 -33.83
N SER A 3 9.21 21.97 -33.78
CA SER A 3 8.26 21.86 -32.67
C SER A 3 9.01 21.58 -31.37
N THR A 4 8.90 22.50 -30.43
CA THR A 4 9.38 22.43 -29.05
C THR A 4 8.76 21.23 -28.35
N GLU A 5 9.40 20.07 -28.43
CA GLU A 5 9.03 18.94 -27.59
C GLU A 5 9.30 19.35 -26.14
N THR A 6 8.22 19.46 -25.34
CA THR A 6 8.35 19.93 -23.97
C THR A 6 9.04 18.83 -23.16
N ARG A 7 9.89 19.19 -22.19
CA ARG A 7 10.54 18.22 -21.29
C ARG A 7 9.52 17.26 -20.66
N ALA A 8 8.30 17.74 -20.43
CA ALA A 8 7.16 16.95 -19.97
C ALA A 8 6.76 15.83 -20.95
N ASP A 9 6.70 16.10 -22.27
CA ASP A 9 6.36 15.09 -23.27
C ASP A 9 7.42 14.00 -23.37
N ARG A 10 8.70 14.39 -23.26
CA ARG A 10 9.81 13.44 -23.18
C ARG A 10 9.74 12.59 -21.90
N PHE A 11 9.43 13.20 -20.76
CA PHE A 11 9.28 12.50 -19.48
C PHE A 11 8.11 11.51 -19.50
N VAL A 12 6.97 11.90 -20.10
CA VAL A 12 5.80 11.04 -20.26
C VAL A 12 6.11 9.88 -21.20
N ARG A 13 6.89 10.11 -22.26
CA ARG A 13 7.37 9.04 -23.15
C ARG A 13 8.34 8.11 -22.44
N GLU A 14 9.33 8.63 -21.73
CA GLU A 14 10.28 7.82 -20.94
C GLU A 14 9.56 7.02 -19.84
N LEU A 15 8.52 7.58 -19.20
CA LEU A 15 7.65 6.84 -18.27
C LEU A 15 6.83 5.75 -18.98
N ALA A 16 6.34 6.02 -20.19
CA ALA A 16 5.59 5.07 -20.99
C ALA A 16 6.47 3.96 -21.59
N GLU A 17 7.77 4.22 -21.73
CA GLU A 17 8.81 3.32 -22.24
C GLU A 17 9.42 2.47 -21.13
N LEU A 18 9.54 3.02 -19.91
CA LEU A 18 9.83 2.29 -18.68
C LEU A 18 8.61 1.50 -18.17
N LYS A 19 7.80 0.99 -19.11
CA LYS A 19 6.62 0.15 -18.96
C LYS A 19 6.98 -1.18 -18.28
N ILE A 20 7.52 -1.14 -17.07
CA ILE A 20 7.51 -2.24 -16.13
C ILE A 20 6.03 -2.42 -15.85
N PRO A 21 5.34 -3.44 -16.40
CA PRO A 21 3.96 -3.70 -16.01
C PRO A 21 3.97 -3.77 -14.50
N ASP A 22 3.28 -2.85 -13.81
CA ASP A 22 3.22 -2.86 -12.36
C ASP A 22 2.60 -4.22 -11.98
N PRO A 23 3.41 -5.22 -11.56
CA PRO A 23 2.93 -6.59 -11.51
C PRO A 23 1.85 -6.75 -10.43
N ALA A 24 1.68 -5.71 -9.61
CA ALA A 24 0.89 -5.69 -8.41
C ALA A 24 -0.21 -4.61 -8.39
N ALA A 25 -0.15 -3.52 -9.15
CA ALA A 25 -1.12 -2.42 -8.99
C ALA A 25 -2.59 -2.86 -9.10
N GLY A 26 -2.95 -3.62 -10.15
CA GLY A 26 -4.33 -4.06 -10.36
C GLY A 26 -4.77 -5.16 -9.38
N ARG A 27 -3.91 -6.17 -9.16
CA ARG A 27 -4.23 -7.32 -8.30
C ARG A 27 -4.24 -6.94 -6.81
N ALA A 28 -3.29 -6.13 -6.35
CA ALA A 28 -3.27 -5.69 -4.95
C ALA A 28 -4.49 -4.82 -4.61
N ALA A 29 -4.92 -3.93 -5.52
CA ALA A 29 -6.14 -3.15 -5.34
C ALA A 29 -7.39 -4.04 -5.29
N LEU A 30 -7.46 -5.08 -6.13
CA LEU A 30 -8.54 -6.05 -6.10
C LEU A 30 -8.60 -6.78 -4.76
N TRP A 31 -7.46 -7.27 -4.26
CA TRP A 31 -7.39 -7.97 -2.98
C TRP A 31 -7.71 -7.07 -1.78
N LEU A 32 -7.33 -5.79 -1.84
CA LEU A 32 -7.70 -4.81 -0.83
C LEU A 32 -9.22 -4.60 -0.79
N ARG A 33 -9.85 -4.42 -1.97
CA ARG A 33 -11.31 -4.28 -2.09
C ARG A 33 -12.03 -5.54 -1.63
N LEU A 34 -11.49 -6.72 -1.96
CA LEU A 34 -12.01 -8.00 -1.48
C LEU A 34 -11.94 -8.11 0.04
N GLY A 35 -10.83 -7.70 0.66
CA GLY A 35 -10.69 -7.67 2.12
C GLY A 35 -11.75 -6.79 2.79
N VAL A 36 -11.94 -5.56 2.29
CA VAL A 36 -12.98 -4.63 2.78
C VAL A 36 -14.39 -5.21 2.57
N ALA A 37 -14.66 -5.76 1.39
CA ALA A 37 -15.95 -6.38 1.09
C ALA A 37 -16.25 -7.55 2.03
N LEU A 38 -15.25 -8.38 2.33
CA LEU A 38 -15.40 -9.52 3.23
C LEU A 38 -15.61 -9.08 4.69
N MET A 39 -14.98 -7.98 5.13
CA MET A 39 -15.25 -7.38 6.44
C MET A 39 -16.69 -6.89 6.57
N ALA A 40 -17.16 -6.13 5.57
CA ALA A 40 -18.52 -5.63 5.56
C ALA A 40 -19.55 -6.76 5.50
N ALA A 41 -19.32 -7.76 4.64
CA ALA A 41 -20.17 -8.94 4.53
C ALA A 41 -20.24 -9.71 5.85
N GLY A 42 -19.10 -9.92 6.52
CA GLY A 42 -19.06 -10.61 7.81
C GLY A 42 -19.87 -9.88 8.90
N LEU A 43 -19.78 -8.54 8.94
CA LEU A 43 -20.57 -7.72 9.88
C LEU A 43 -22.08 -7.83 9.60
N VAL A 44 -22.48 -7.76 8.32
CA VAL A 44 -23.89 -7.88 7.91
C VAL A 44 -24.44 -9.26 8.27
N LEU A 45 -23.67 -10.33 8.01
CA LEU A 45 -24.05 -11.69 8.39
C LEU A 45 -24.22 -11.81 9.91
N GLY A 46 -23.30 -11.28 10.71
CA GLY A 46 -23.42 -11.28 12.16
C GLY A 46 -24.67 -10.54 12.68
N ALA A 47 -24.97 -9.36 12.12
CA ALA A 47 -26.17 -8.62 12.47
C ALA A 47 -27.45 -9.39 12.09
N SER A 48 -27.50 -9.97 10.88
CA SER A 48 -28.64 -10.78 10.42
C SER A 48 -28.88 -11.99 11.31
N ALA A 49 -27.82 -12.67 11.73
CA ALA A 49 -27.88 -13.80 12.63
C ALA A 49 -28.43 -13.42 14.01
N TYR A 50 -28.05 -12.24 14.53
CA TYR A 50 -28.61 -11.72 15.78
C TYR A 50 -30.12 -11.51 15.68
N PHE A 51 -30.60 -10.82 14.65
CA PHE A 51 -32.04 -10.60 14.47
C PHE A 51 -32.82 -11.92 14.31
N MET A 52 -32.24 -12.90 13.59
CA MET A 52 -32.87 -14.20 13.39
C MET A 52 -32.95 -15.02 14.69
N SER A 53 -31.87 -15.00 15.49
CA SER A 53 -31.82 -15.66 16.80
C SER A 53 -32.75 -15.01 17.82
N HIS A 54 -32.86 -13.68 17.80
CA HIS A 54 -33.71 -12.95 18.75
C HIS A 54 -35.21 -13.13 18.49
N GLY A 55 -35.60 -13.40 17.24
CA GLY A 55 -37.00 -13.57 16.83
C GLY A 55 -37.59 -14.96 17.09
N THR A 56 -36.80 -15.94 17.54
CA THR A 56 -37.24 -17.32 17.70
C THR A 56 -36.93 -17.89 19.08
N ARG A 57 -37.71 -18.89 19.51
CA ARG A 57 -37.41 -19.74 20.68
C ARG A 57 -37.14 -21.19 20.29
N ASP A 58 -37.15 -21.49 18.99
CA ASP A 58 -36.84 -22.81 18.48
C ASP A 58 -35.31 -23.03 18.53
N PRO A 59 -34.83 -24.05 19.28
CA PRO A 59 -33.39 -24.32 19.40
C PRO A 59 -32.71 -24.69 18.08
N LEU A 60 -33.45 -25.20 17.09
CA LEU A 60 -32.87 -25.55 15.79
C LEU A 60 -32.48 -24.29 15.00
N VAL A 61 -33.43 -23.36 14.87
CA VAL A 61 -33.21 -22.08 14.18
C VAL A 61 -32.15 -21.24 14.92
N GLN A 62 -32.11 -21.32 16.25
CA GLN A 62 -31.09 -20.63 17.04
C GLN A 62 -29.67 -21.17 16.78
N ARG A 63 -29.52 -22.50 16.61
CA ARG A 63 -28.23 -23.12 16.25
C ARG A 63 -27.76 -22.72 14.85
N ASP A 64 -28.66 -22.69 13.87
CA ASP A 64 -28.33 -22.24 12.53
C ASP A 64 -27.92 -20.77 12.51
N ALA A 65 -28.61 -19.92 13.28
CA ALA A 65 -28.21 -18.53 13.49
C ALA A 65 -26.82 -18.41 14.12
N LEU A 66 -26.47 -19.24 15.10
CA LEU A 66 -25.13 -19.28 15.68
C LEU A 66 -24.06 -19.69 14.67
N ALA A 67 -24.32 -20.72 13.85
CA ALA A 67 -23.40 -21.14 12.79
C ALA A 67 -23.17 -20.01 11.78
N LEU A 68 -24.23 -19.29 11.40
CA LEU A 68 -24.15 -18.13 10.51
C LEU A 68 -23.33 -16.99 11.14
N ALA A 69 -23.53 -16.71 12.44
CA ALA A 69 -22.77 -15.70 13.16
C ALA A 69 -21.27 -16.04 13.21
N LEU A 70 -20.91 -17.28 13.52
CA LEU A 70 -19.53 -17.77 13.52
C LEU A 70 -18.89 -17.67 12.12
N GLY A 71 -19.63 -18.02 11.08
CA GLY A 71 -19.21 -17.84 9.69
C GLY A 71 -18.96 -16.37 9.35
N GLY A 72 -19.86 -15.48 9.74
CA GLY A 72 -19.72 -14.03 9.55
C GLY A 72 -18.50 -13.45 10.26
N VAL A 73 -18.27 -13.82 11.52
CA VAL A 73 -17.07 -13.41 12.28
C VAL A 73 -15.80 -13.91 11.61
N SER A 74 -15.77 -15.18 11.19
CA SER A 74 -14.61 -15.78 10.52
C SER A 74 -14.29 -15.05 9.21
N ALA A 75 -15.32 -14.75 8.41
CA ALA A 75 -15.18 -13.96 7.19
C ALA A 75 -14.62 -12.55 7.48
N ALA A 76 -15.13 -11.88 8.52
CA ALA A 76 -14.64 -10.56 8.91
C ALA A 76 -13.15 -10.59 9.34
N VAL A 77 -12.74 -11.60 10.10
CA VAL A 77 -11.34 -11.77 10.52
C VAL A 77 -10.43 -12.01 9.32
N VAL A 78 -10.82 -12.90 8.40
CA VAL A 78 -10.07 -13.16 7.16
C VAL A 78 -9.99 -11.88 6.32
N GLY A 79 -11.10 -11.17 6.16
CA GLY A 79 -11.15 -9.89 5.43
C GLY A 79 -10.20 -8.84 6.03
N SER A 80 -10.15 -8.76 7.36
CA SER A 80 -9.25 -7.88 8.09
C SER A 80 -7.79 -8.22 7.85
N ALA A 81 -7.44 -9.52 7.89
CA ALA A 81 -6.07 -9.98 7.65
C ALA A 81 -5.62 -9.70 6.21
N LEU A 82 -6.50 -9.94 5.23
CA LEU A 82 -6.27 -9.56 3.83
C LEU A 82 -6.04 -8.06 3.70
N PHE A 83 -6.96 -7.25 4.22
CA PHE A 83 -6.85 -5.80 4.19
C PHE A 83 -5.53 -5.31 4.78
N LEU A 84 -5.18 -5.77 5.98
CA LEU A 84 -3.96 -5.36 6.68
C LEU A 84 -2.71 -5.75 5.89
N ARG A 85 -2.65 -6.98 5.35
CA ARG A 85 -1.51 -7.45 4.55
C ARG A 85 -1.26 -6.57 3.33
N TYR A 86 -2.31 -6.26 2.57
CA TYR A 86 -2.18 -5.46 1.34
C TYR A 86 -1.94 -3.98 1.65
N SER A 87 -2.54 -3.45 2.73
CA SER A 87 -2.29 -2.09 3.21
C SER A 87 -0.84 -1.89 3.66
N LEU A 88 -0.30 -2.82 4.46
CA LEU A 88 1.10 -2.76 4.92
C LEU A 88 2.08 -2.82 3.76
N THR A 89 1.83 -3.70 2.78
CA THR A 89 2.70 -3.84 1.61
C THR A 89 2.78 -2.53 0.82
N GLY A 90 1.64 -1.87 0.61
CA GLY A 90 1.59 -0.57 -0.05
C GLY A 90 2.33 0.51 0.75
N PHE A 91 2.08 0.58 2.07
CA PHE A 91 2.72 1.54 2.95
C PHE A 91 4.24 1.36 3.02
N LEU A 92 4.72 0.13 3.23
CA LEU A 92 6.15 -0.18 3.30
C LEU A 92 6.85 0.11 1.97
N ARG A 93 6.21 -0.17 0.83
CA ARG A 93 6.77 0.18 -0.49
C ARG A 93 6.96 1.68 -0.63
N PHE A 94 5.95 2.47 -0.29
CA PHE A 94 6.05 3.92 -0.30
C PHE A 94 7.12 4.43 0.67
N TRP A 95 7.13 3.88 1.88
CA TRP A 95 8.08 4.26 2.92
C TRP A 95 9.53 3.98 2.53
N MET A 96 9.80 2.79 1.97
CA MET A 96 11.14 2.44 1.47
C MET A 96 11.57 3.33 0.31
N ALA A 97 10.67 3.65 -0.63
CA ALA A 97 10.98 4.56 -1.73
C ALA A 97 11.37 5.96 -1.23
N ARG A 98 10.69 6.43 -0.17
CA ARG A 98 11.05 7.69 0.49
C ARG A 98 12.41 7.61 1.17
N GLN A 99 12.66 6.54 1.94
CA GLN A 99 13.94 6.37 2.62
C GLN A 99 15.12 6.25 1.66
N SER A 100 14.97 5.56 0.53
CA SER A 100 16.02 5.51 -0.48
C SER A 100 16.36 6.90 -1.04
N TYR A 101 15.35 7.74 -1.26
CA TYR A 101 15.56 9.11 -1.73
C TYR A 101 16.31 9.96 -0.69
N ASP A 102 15.90 9.86 0.57
CA ASP A 102 16.55 10.58 1.68
C ASP A 102 18.03 10.14 1.83
N LEU A 103 18.31 8.85 1.67
CA LEU A 103 19.68 8.30 1.69
C LEU A 103 20.54 8.81 0.53
N THR A 104 20.00 8.87 -0.70
CA THR A 104 20.72 9.44 -1.86
C THR A 104 21.06 10.91 -1.63
N GLN A 105 20.11 11.70 -1.13
CA GLN A 105 20.34 13.12 -0.81
C GLN A 105 21.43 13.31 0.25
N LEU A 106 21.47 12.45 1.28
CA LEU A 106 22.52 12.48 2.29
C LEU A 106 23.88 12.14 1.70
N ALA A 107 23.96 11.11 0.86
CA ALA A 107 25.20 10.71 0.18
C ALA A 107 25.76 11.86 -0.69
N ASP A 108 24.91 12.50 -1.51
CA ASP A 108 25.30 13.63 -2.36
C ASP A 108 25.84 14.80 -1.54
N ARG A 109 25.19 15.13 -0.41
CA ARG A 109 25.64 16.21 0.48
C ARG A 109 26.96 15.90 1.18
N LEU A 110 27.24 14.64 1.48
CA LEU A 110 28.52 14.23 2.06
C LEU A 110 29.63 14.33 1.02
N LEU A 111 29.41 13.83 -0.19
CA LEU A 111 30.37 13.95 -1.30
C LEU A 111 30.71 15.42 -1.61
N GLU A 112 29.71 16.29 -1.68
CA GLU A 112 29.91 17.74 -1.88
C GLU A 112 30.73 18.38 -0.75
N ARG A 113 30.53 17.94 0.50
CA ARG A 113 31.30 18.44 1.65
C ARG A 113 32.75 17.98 1.60
N ASP A 114 33.00 16.74 1.22
CA ASP A 114 34.36 16.18 1.11
C ASP A 114 35.13 16.89 -0.01
N ILE A 115 34.54 17.05 -1.20
CA ILE A 115 35.14 17.80 -2.32
C ILE A 115 35.49 19.23 -1.90
N ARG A 116 34.58 19.91 -1.18
CA ARG A 116 34.82 21.27 -0.69
C ARG A 116 35.97 21.34 0.32
N HIS A 117 36.09 20.33 1.18
CA HIS A 117 37.18 20.25 2.13
C HIS A 117 38.53 20.03 1.42
N GLU A 118 38.58 19.18 0.40
CA GLU A 118 39.77 18.98 -0.43
C GLU A 118 40.22 20.27 -1.15
N LEU A 119 39.28 21.00 -1.75
CA LEU A 119 39.55 22.29 -2.41
C LEU A 119 40.15 23.30 -1.42
N ASN A 120 39.52 23.48 -0.26
CA ASN A 120 40.00 24.42 0.75
C ASN A 120 41.35 24.01 1.36
N GLY A 121 41.58 22.71 1.53
CA GLY A 121 42.86 22.18 2.03
C GLY A 121 44.02 22.47 1.06
N ASN A 122 43.79 22.31 -0.25
CA ASN A 122 44.80 22.56 -1.27
C ASN A 122 45.18 24.05 -1.39
N ASP A 123 44.21 24.95 -1.17
CA ASP A 123 44.45 26.40 -1.13
C ASP A 123 45.28 26.84 0.09
N THR A 124 45.23 26.09 1.20
CA THR A 124 46.06 26.38 2.38
C THR A 124 47.49 25.83 2.29
N ALA A 125 47.71 24.77 1.51
CA ALA A 125 49.04 24.16 1.32
C ALA A 125 49.89 24.85 0.25
N SER A 126 49.28 25.68 -0.61
CA SER A 126 49.91 26.37 -1.74
C SER A 126 50.31 27.82 -1.45
N ARG A 127 50.21 28.27 -0.18
CA ARG A 127 50.67 29.57 0.32
C ARG A 127 51.85 29.41 1.27
#